data_AF-A0A6A4Z576-F1
#
_entry.id   AF-A0A6A4Z576-F1
#
_cell.length_a   1.000
_cell.length_b   1.000
_cell.length_c   1.000
_cell.angle_alpha   90.00
_cell.angle_beta   90.00
_cell.angle_gamma   90.00
#
_symmetry.space_group_name_H-M   'P 1'
#
loop_
_entity.id
_entity.type
_entity.pdbx_description
1 polymer ?
#
loop_
_entity_poly.entity_id
_entity_poly.type
_entity_poly.pdbx_seq_one_letter_code
_entity_poly.pdbx_strand_id
1 'polypeptide(L)'
;AQLKLEAGVHYGLVGRNGTGKSTLLQALGDGLFEGISSHIHVMYVHQLFHVDLDDGGGSTSVVDVLLSGDKSRAARQHQITALEAALEHQTIHRTLEELEFEATDAAREKMARVAIKRSGLRGLTARNQLLALEHKVKAMADKLEKEQDVVFTDTDDEILHANDWLETLYAQEDMSSESRAREILADIGLPLDQHDAPFQTLSGGWKMRVFLAQIEFLRPDLLLLDEPTNHLDLPRIQWVQNFIATRLEDITIVTVSHDRTFLNAVADQMIVMKNNRTLGYFSGNYDTFEQTIADKELFNARLASKIDAKKEKLEIQAAQMTIQARKANDDKKMAVAASKKKKIEIVGNEKNEHGHRFKRSIHFTRGQAQDLNIDLHVAEPWSFPPTPDVPSHTVLSVEKLNFGYTADKPLLKNISFNIHKGERVVLLGCNGTGKSTLIKLLCQHIRPEKDDCIKVPPLVQVRALTQDILETLHDES
;
A
#
# COMPACT_ATOMS: atom_id res chain seq x y z
N ALA A 1 0.27 -19.33 2.24
CA ALA A 1 1.49 -19.05 1.46
C ALA A 1 2.64 -18.79 2.43
N GLN A 2 3.89 -19.10 2.07
CA GLN A 2 5.07 -18.73 2.85
C GLN A 2 5.63 -17.41 2.30
N LEU A 3 5.66 -16.38 3.14
CA LEU A 3 6.35 -15.13 2.84
C LEU A 3 7.83 -15.28 3.22
N LYS A 4 8.74 -14.87 2.34
CA LYS A 4 10.18 -14.89 2.55
C LYS A 4 10.72 -13.51 2.19
N LEU A 5 11.36 -12.86 3.14
CA LEU A 5 12.00 -11.57 2.98
C LEU A 5 13.45 -11.71 3.43
N GLU A 6 14.36 -11.13 2.67
CA GLU A 6 15.79 -11.05 2.97
C GLU A 6 16.08 -9.66 3.53
N ALA A 7 17.01 -9.58 4.49
CA ALA A 7 17.37 -8.34 5.14
C ALA A 7 18.02 -7.36 4.16
N GLY A 8 17.61 -6.09 4.18
CA GLY A 8 18.16 -5.03 3.33
C GLY A 8 17.78 -5.15 1.86
N VAL A 9 16.71 -5.90 1.53
CA VAL A 9 16.21 -6.02 0.15
C VAL A 9 14.92 -5.22 0.00
N HIS A 10 14.81 -4.47 -1.10
CA HIS A 10 13.59 -3.76 -1.44
C HIS A 10 12.70 -4.60 -2.36
N TYR A 11 11.50 -4.90 -1.91
CA TYR A 11 10.51 -5.70 -2.61
C TYR A 11 9.39 -4.84 -3.19
N GLY A 12 9.04 -5.07 -4.46
CA GLY A 12 7.81 -4.57 -5.08
C GLY A 12 6.72 -5.64 -5.04
N LEU A 13 5.61 -5.41 -4.33
CA LEU A 13 4.47 -6.33 -4.27
C LEU A 13 3.41 -5.96 -5.31
N VAL A 14 3.21 -6.83 -6.29
CA VAL A 14 2.27 -6.65 -7.40
C VAL A 14 1.24 -7.78 -7.45
N GLY A 15 0.06 -7.48 -7.99
CA GLY A 15 -1.04 -8.44 -8.11
C GLY A 15 -2.34 -7.72 -8.50
N ARG A 16 -3.38 -8.49 -8.90
CA ARG A 16 -4.66 -7.91 -9.30
C ARG A 16 -5.31 -7.10 -8.17
N ASN A 17 -6.23 -6.22 -8.54
CA ASN A 17 -7.03 -5.51 -7.55
C ASN A 17 -7.93 -6.51 -6.81
N GLY A 18 -8.06 -6.33 -5.50
CA GLY A 18 -8.83 -7.24 -4.65
C GLY A 18 -8.14 -8.57 -4.32
N THR A 19 -6.88 -8.80 -4.70
CA THR A 19 -6.16 -10.02 -4.28
C THR A 19 -5.85 -10.03 -2.78
N GLY A 20 -5.80 -8.87 -2.13
CA GLY A 20 -5.51 -8.71 -0.71
C GLY A 20 -4.10 -8.18 -0.40
N LYS A 21 -3.49 -7.38 -1.30
CA LYS A 21 -2.16 -6.76 -1.11
C LYS A 21 -2.10 -5.90 0.15
N SER A 22 -2.97 -4.90 0.25
CA SER A 22 -3.08 -4.02 1.43
C SER A 22 -3.40 -4.81 2.69
N THR A 23 -4.29 -5.81 2.59
CA THR A 23 -4.62 -6.69 3.73
C THR A 23 -3.41 -7.50 4.21
N LEU A 24 -2.53 -7.94 3.29
CA LEU A 24 -1.29 -8.64 3.63
C LEU A 24 -0.31 -7.70 4.35
N LEU A 25 -0.10 -6.49 3.84
CA LEU A 25 0.79 -5.51 4.47
C LEU A 25 0.27 -5.08 5.85
N GLN A 26 -1.02 -4.77 5.96
CA GLN A 26 -1.64 -4.44 7.24
C GLN A 26 -1.50 -5.60 8.24
N ALA A 27 -1.67 -6.84 7.78
CA ALA A 27 -1.49 -8.01 8.63
C ALA A 27 -0.05 -8.21 9.11
N LEU A 28 0.95 -7.82 8.31
CA LEU A 28 2.37 -7.81 8.69
C LEU A 28 2.65 -6.71 9.71
N GLY A 29 2.14 -5.49 9.48
CA GLY A 29 2.27 -4.36 10.42
C GLY A 29 1.63 -4.64 11.79
N ASP A 30 0.50 -5.33 11.81
CA ASP A 30 -0.17 -5.74 13.06
C ASP A 30 0.50 -6.94 13.76
N GLY A 31 1.59 -7.49 13.22
CA GLY A 31 2.31 -8.61 13.82
C GLY A 31 1.51 -9.91 13.88
N LEU A 32 0.58 -10.14 12.93
CA LEU A 32 -0.33 -11.28 12.98
C LEU A 32 0.32 -12.61 12.60
N PHE A 33 1.47 -12.57 11.94
CA PHE A 33 2.20 -13.73 11.43
C PHE A 33 3.05 -14.39 12.52
N GLU A 34 3.02 -15.73 12.57
CA GLU A 34 3.93 -16.50 13.40
C GLU A 34 5.31 -16.54 12.74
N GLY A 35 6.38 -16.34 13.52
CA GLY A 35 7.77 -16.39 13.06
C GLY A 35 8.45 -15.03 12.89
N ILE A 36 7.71 -13.92 13.03
CA ILE A 36 8.33 -12.61 13.24
C ILE A 36 8.80 -12.55 14.70
N SER A 37 10.10 -12.38 14.92
CA SER A 37 10.66 -12.20 16.26
C SER A 37 10.07 -10.94 16.89
N SER A 38 9.87 -10.94 18.22
CA SER A 38 9.42 -9.75 18.97
C SER A 38 10.36 -8.56 18.86
N HIS A 39 11.58 -8.78 18.37
CA HIS A 39 12.62 -7.78 18.19
C HIS A 39 12.62 -7.14 16.79
N ILE A 40 11.78 -7.63 15.87
CA ILE A 40 11.68 -7.04 14.52
C ILE A 40 10.66 -5.91 14.58
N HIS A 41 11.12 -4.69 14.33
CA HIS A 41 10.30 -3.51 14.26
C HIS A 41 9.71 -3.37 12.85
N VAL A 42 8.41 -3.61 12.74
CA VAL A 42 7.66 -3.46 11.49
C VAL A 42 6.91 -2.14 11.51
N MET A 43 7.16 -1.29 10.50
CA MET A 43 6.43 -0.04 10.31
C MET A 43 5.52 -0.16 9.09
N TYR A 44 4.22 0.02 9.28
CA TYR A 44 3.23 0.01 8.21
C TYR A 44 2.73 1.42 7.92
N VAL A 45 2.82 1.82 6.65
CA VAL A 45 2.41 3.13 6.17
C VAL A 45 1.33 2.93 5.10
N HIS A 46 0.09 3.27 5.45
CA HIS A 46 -1.04 3.26 4.54
C HIS A 46 -1.21 4.65 3.93
N GLN A 47 -0.52 4.89 2.81
CA GLN A 47 -0.39 6.19 2.13
C GLN A 47 0.42 7.25 2.91
N LEU A 48 1.10 8.13 2.17
CA LEU A 48 2.02 9.13 2.75
C LEU A 48 1.33 10.47 3.12
N PHE A 49 -0.01 10.58 3.05
CA PHE A 49 -0.75 11.84 3.28
C PHE A 49 -1.80 11.85 4.39
N HIS A 50 -2.08 10.73 5.05
CA HIS A 50 -2.98 10.73 6.20
C HIS A 50 -2.16 10.80 7.50
N VAL A 51 -1.59 11.97 7.77
CA VAL A 51 -1.18 12.32 9.13
C VAL A 51 -2.43 12.92 9.78
N ASP A 52 -3.32 12.06 10.27
CA ASP A 52 -4.33 12.42 11.26
C ASP A 52 -3.61 12.66 12.58
N LEU A 53 -2.89 13.78 12.67
CA LEU A 53 -2.63 14.39 13.97
C LEU A 53 -3.92 15.12 14.29
N ASP A 54 -4.69 14.57 15.24
CA ASP A 54 -5.94 15.14 15.73
C ASP A 54 -5.87 16.67 15.77
N ASP A 55 -6.90 17.34 15.24
CA ASP A 55 -7.12 18.79 15.30
C ASP A 55 -7.32 19.32 16.74
N GLY A 56 -6.86 18.58 17.75
CA GLY A 56 -6.86 18.91 19.17
C GLY A 56 -5.87 20.03 19.50
N GLY A 57 -6.08 21.22 18.94
CA GLY A 57 -5.74 22.54 19.48
C GLY A 57 -4.29 22.88 19.89
N GLY A 58 -3.35 21.92 19.86
CA GLY A 58 -1.98 22.12 20.31
C GLY A 58 -1.05 22.55 19.18
N SER A 59 -0.26 23.60 19.41
CA SER A 59 0.81 24.01 18.49
C SER A 59 2.04 23.07 18.64
N THR A 60 1.88 21.78 18.36
CA THR A 60 2.98 20.82 18.43
C THR A 60 4.10 21.24 17.46
N SER A 61 5.33 21.28 17.96
CA SER A 61 6.49 21.66 17.15
C SER A 61 6.83 20.59 16.11
N VAL A 62 7.61 20.93 15.08
CA VAL A 62 8.03 19.96 14.07
C VAL A 62 8.93 18.87 14.69
N VAL A 63 9.80 19.25 15.63
CA VAL A 63 10.67 18.31 16.36
C VAL A 63 9.83 17.33 17.17
N ASP A 64 8.82 17.83 17.90
CA ASP A 64 7.93 16.96 18.69
C ASP A 64 7.11 16.03 17.81
N VAL A 65 6.68 16.48 16.63
CA VAL A 65 6.03 15.60 15.64
C VAL A 65 6.99 14.51 15.18
N LEU A 66 8.27 14.82 14.92
CA LEU A 66 9.23 13.80 14.53
C LEU A 66 9.43 12.77 15.68
N LEU A 67 9.60 13.25 16.91
CA LEU A 67 9.81 12.42 18.08
C LEU A 67 8.59 11.59 18.49
N SER A 68 7.36 12.07 18.23
CA SER A 68 6.13 11.36 18.55
C SER A 68 5.92 10.10 17.71
N GLY A 69 6.64 9.96 16.59
CA GLY A 69 6.69 8.73 15.82
C GLY A 69 7.18 7.54 16.64
N ASP A 70 8.05 7.78 17.64
CA ASP A 70 8.48 6.77 18.60
C ASP A 70 7.48 6.65 19.75
N LYS A 71 6.47 5.80 19.55
CA LYS A 71 5.45 5.51 20.56
C LYS A 71 6.04 4.95 21.87
N SER A 72 7.15 4.23 21.79
CA SER A 72 7.82 3.68 22.98
C SER A 72 8.50 4.77 23.79
N ARG A 73 9.12 5.76 23.13
CA ARG A 73 9.62 6.97 23.79
C ARG A 73 8.47 7.79 24.38
N ALA A 74 7.42 8.05 23.61
CA ALA A 74 6.27 8.83 24.08
C ALA A 74 5.61 8.19 25.32
N ALA A 75 5.45 6.87 25.33
CA ALA A 75 4.93 6.13 26.47
C ALA A 75 5.84 6.24 27.71
N ARG A 76 7.17 6.13 27.54
CA ARG A 76 8.12 6.31 28.64
C ARG A 76 8.08 7.73 29.20
N GLN A 77 8.05 8.74 28.34
CA GLN A 77 7.95 10.13 28.77
C GLN A 77 6.65 10.37 29.55
N HIS A 78 5.53 9.80 29.10
CA HIS A 78 4.26 9.87 29.82
C HIS A 78 4.35 9.23 31.21
N GLN A 79 4.95 8.04 31.29
CA GLN A 79 5.18 7.33 32.56
C GLN A 79 6.08 8.14 33.52
N ILE A 80 7.16 8.75 33.02
CA ILE A 80 8.05 9.60 33.81
C ILE A 80 7.26 10.78 34.38
N THR A 81 6.58 11.54 33.52
CA THR A 81 5.82 12.73 33.95
C THR A 81 4.71 12.38 34.93
N ALA A 82 4.03 11.23 34.73
CA ALA A 82 3.00 10.76 35.65
C ALA A 82 3.57 10.39 37.03
N LEU A 83 4.69 9.65 37.08
CA LEU A 83 5.34 9.24 38.33
C LEU A 83 5.97 10.42 39.08
N GLU A 84 6.55 11.39 38.37
CA GLU A 84 7.08 12.62 38.98
C GLU A 84 5.97 13.44 39.63
N ALA A 85 4.89 13.70 38.90
CA ALA A 85 3.72 14.40 39.43
C ALA A 85 3.11 13.65 40.63
N ALA A 86 3.13 12.31 40.61
CA ALA A 86 2.65 11.49 41.72
C ALA A 86 3.50 11.64 42.98
N LEU A 87 4.83 11.67 42.83
CA LEU A 87 5.77 11.88 43.94
C LEU A 87 5.64 13.30 44.53
N GLU A 88 5.42 14.31 43.68
CA GLU A 88 5.21 15.70 44.13
C GLU A 88 3.88 15.89 44.88
N HIS A 89 2.82 15.21 44.42
CA HIS A 89 1.47 15.38 44.95
C HIS A 89 1.03 14.30 45.95
N GLN A 90 1.88 13.31 46.25
CA GLN A 90 1.57 12.16 47.12
C GLN A 90 0.33 11.40 46.65
N THR A 91 0.31 11.05 45.36
CA THR A 91 -0.75 10.28 44.70
C THR A 91 -0.20 9.04 44.00
N ILE A 92 0.82 8.41 44.57
CA ILE A 92 1.60 7.33 43.96
C ILE A 92 0.76 6.07 43.81
N HIS A 93 0.00 5.69 44.84
CA HIS A 93 -0.87 4.52 44.78
C HIS A 93 -1.78 4.57 43.55
N ARG A 94 -2.52 5.66 43.41
CA ARG A 94 -3.47 5.86 42.30
C ARG A 94 -2.80 5.87 40.93
N THR A 95 -1.68 6.58 40.79
CA THR A 95 -0.98 6.66 39.50
C THR A 95 -0.36 5.34 39.08
N LEU A 96 0.14 4.53 40.02
CA LEU A 96 0.58 3.16 39.71
C LEU A 96 -0.57 2.30 39.19
N GLU A 97 -1.76 2.40 39.77
CA GLU A 97 -2.95 1.68 39.29
C GLU A 97 -3.42 2.16 37.92
N GLU A 98 -3.40 3.47 37.68
CA GLU A 98 -3.73 4.07 36.38
C GLU A 98 -2.75 3.59 35.29
N LEU A 99 -1.44 3.59 35.56
CA LEU A 99 -0.43 3.11 34.60
C LEU A 99 -0.53 1.59 34.35
N GLU A 100 -0.85 0.78 35.36
CA GLU A 100 -1.08 -0.66 35.18
C GLU A 100 -2.36 -0.92 34.35
N PHE A 101 -3.41 -0.14 34.60
CA PHE A 101 -4.63 -0.18 33.81
C PHE A 101 -4.36 0.15 32.35
N GLU A 102 -3.64 1.24 32.06
CA GLU A 102 -3.28 1.63 30.70
C GLU A 102 -2.46 0.55 29.99
N ALA A 103 -1.47 -0.04 30.67
CA ALA A 103 -0.65 -1.10 30.11
C ALA A 103 -1.47 -2.36 29.78
N THR A 104 -2.42 -2.73 30.66
CA THR A 104 -3.28 -3.90 30.45
C THR A 104 -4.35 -3.66 29.38
N ASP A 105 -4.90 -2.45 29.28
CA ASP A 105 -5.84 -2.09 28.21
C ASP A 105 -5.16 -2.01 26.84
N ALA A 106 -3.95 -1.45 26.76
CA ALA A 106 -3.14 -1.47 25.54
C ALA A 106 -2.83 -2.91 25.09
N ALA A 107 -2.53 -3.82 26.04
CA ALA A 107 -2.36 -5.24 25.74
C ALA A 107 -3.65 -5.90 25.25
N ARG A 108 -4.81 -5.56 25.84
CA ARG A 108 -6.15 -6.01 25.40
C ARG A 108 -6.43 -5.57 23.97
N GLU A 109 -6.20 -4.31 23.62
CA GLU A 109 -6.41 -3.80 22.27
C GLU A 109 -5.56 -4.52 21.23
N LYS A 110 -4.27 -4.72 21.54
CA LYS A 110 -3.36 -5.47 20.66
C LYS A 110 -3.87 -6.89 20.45
N MET A 111 -4.32 -7.56 21.51
CA MET A 111 -4.89 -8.90 21.42
C MET A 111 -6.23 -8.95 20.67
N ALA A 112 -7.05 -7.90 20.76
CA ALA A 112 -8.31 -7.81 20.02
C ALA A 112 -8.06 -7.81 18.50
N ARG A 113 -7.07 -7.04 18.03
CA ARG A 113 -6.66 -7.01 16.62
C ARG A 113 -6.21 -8.39 16.14
N VAL A 114 -5.43 -9.10 16.98
CA VAL A 114 -4.97 -10.47 16.70
C VAL A 114 -6.13 -11.46 16.63
N ALA A 115 -7.10 -11.36 17.56
CA ALA A 115 -8.24 -12.26 17.66
C ALA A 115 -9.25 -12.13 16.51
N ILE A 116 -9.42 -10.93 15.95
CA ILE A 116 -10.27 -10.67 14.78
C ILE A 116 -9.70 -11.35 13.54
N LYS A 117 -8.38 -11.26 13.35
CA LYS A 117 -7.73 -11.60 12.08
C LYS A 117 -7.22 -13.05 12.01
N ARG A 118 -7.21 -13.80 13.13
CA ARG A 118 -6.81 -15.22 13.18
C ARG A 118 -8.02 -16.17 13.12
N SER A 119 -7.87 -17.30 12.42
CA SER A 119 -8.92 -18.33 12.28
C SER A 119 -8.49 -19.70 12.83
N GLY A 120 -9.46 -20.60 13.00
CA GLY A 120 -9.23 -21.97 13.50
C GLY A 120 -8.79 -22.04 14.96
N LEU A 121 -8.02 -23.08 15.31
CA LEU A 121 -7.55 -23.34 16.68
C LEU A 121 -6.74 -22.16 17.27
N ARG A 122 -6.04 -21.44 16.40
CA ARG A 122 -5.19 -20.28 16.73
C ARG A 122 -5.99 -19.01 16.98
N GLY A 123 -7.10 -18.85 16.27
CA GLY A 123 -8.09 -17.81 16.59
C GLY A 123 -8.75 -18.06 17.94
N LEU A 124 -8.99 -19.33 18.29
CA LEU A 124 -9.57 -19.71 19.59
C LEU A 124 -8.64 -19.40 20.76
N THR A 125 -7.34 -19.72 20.67
CA THR A 125 -6.37 -19.36 21.72
C THR A 125 -6.24 -17.85 21.90
N ALA A 126 -6.19 -17.09 20.81
CA ALA A 126 -6.13 -15.62 20.87
C ALA A 126 -7.40 -15.01 21.48
N ARG A 127 -8.58 -15.56 21.16
CA ARG A 127 -9.86 -15.13 21.77
C ARG A 127 -9.95 -15.45 23.26
N ASN A 128 -9.44 -16.61 23.69
CA ASN A 128 -9.39 -16.94 25.12
C ASN A 128 -8.46 -16.01 25.90
N GLN A 129 -7.31 -15.65 25.32
CA GLN A 129 -6.40 -14.66 25.91
C GLN A 129 -7.03 -13.26 25.94
N LEU A 130 -7.73 -12.86 24.88
CA LEU A 130 -8.47 -11.60 24.83
C LEU A 130 -9.53 -11.54 25.93
N LEU A 131 -10.36 -12.59 26.09
CA LEU A 131 -11.37 -12.66 27.15
C LEU A 131 -10.73 -12.53 28.54
N ALA A 132 -9.58 -13.17 28.78
CA ALA A 132 -8.87 -13.04 30.04
C ALA A 132 -8.40 -11.61 30.30
N LEU A 133 -7.92 -10.89 29.28
CA LEU A 133 -7.54 -9.48 29.39
C LEU A 133 -8.76 -8.58 29.57
N GLU A 134 -9.86 -8.81 28.86
CA GLU A 134 -11.13 -8.09 29.03
C GLU A 134 -11.65 -8.19 30.47
N HIS A 135 -11.60 -9.39 31.06
CA HIS A 135 -11.95 -9.59 32.46
C HIS A 135 -11.03 -8.83 33.43
N LYS A 136 -9.72 -8.79 33.15
CA LYS A 136 -8.75 -8.05 33.98
C LYS A 136 -8.97 -6.53 33.89
N VAL A 137 -9.07 -5.99 32.68
CA VAL A 137 -9.32 -4.56 32.43
C VAL A 137 -10.62 -4.14 33.11
N LYS A 138 -11.68 -4.94 33.00
CA LYS A 138 -12.94 -4.66 33.69
C LYS A 138 -12.79 -4.66 35.22
N ALA A 139 -12.08 -5.63 35.78
CA ALA A 139 -11.85 -5.70 37.23
C ALA A 139 -11.01 -4.51 37.75
N MET A 140 -10.02 -4.06 36.98
CA MET A 140 -9.21 -2.87 37.31
C MET A 140 -10.03 -1.58 37.17
N ALA A 141 -10.85 -1.44 36.13
CA ALA A 141 -11.75 -0.30 35.98
C ALA A 141 -12.75 -0.20 37.15
N ASP A 142 -13.38 -1.32 37.52
CA ASP A 142 -14.31 -1.39 38.66
C ASP A 142 -13.61 -1.08 40.00
N LYS A 143 -12.27 -1.27 40.08
CA LYS A 143 -11.46 -0.95 41.26
C LYS A 143 -11.16 0.56 41.32
N LEU A 144 -10.63 1.11 40.22
CA LEU A 144 -10.36 2.55 40.06
C LEU A 144 -11.61 3.42 40.30
N GLU A 145 -12.79 2.97 39.85
CA GLU A 145 -14.05 3.68 40.09
C GLU A 145 -14.44 3.71 41.58
N LYS A 146 -14.23 2.60 42.30
CA LYS A 146 -14.54 2.53 43.75
C LYS A 146 -13.58 3.34 44.60
N GLU A 147 -12.35 3.50 44.12
CA GLU A 147 -11.27 4.20 44.81
C GLU A 147 -11.23 5.69 44.48
N GLN A 148 -12.09 6.16 43.57
CA GLN A 148 -12.11 7.54 43.07
C GLN A 148 -12.29 8.60 44.18
N ASP A 149 -13.06 8.29 45.22
CA ASP A 149 -13.35 9.18 46.36
C ASP A 149 -12.58 8.79 47.65
N VAL A 150 -11.73 7.76 47.60
CA VAL A 150 -10.98 7.28 48.77
C VAL A 150 -9.57 7.85 48.75
N VAL A 151 -9.21 8.60 49.80
CA VAL A 151 -7.85 9.10 49.98
C VAL A 151 -7.00 7.98 50.56
N PHE A 152 -6.18 7.37 49.73
CA PHE A 152 -5.14 6.43 50.16
C PHE A 152 -3.89 7.21 50.60
N THR A 153 -3.22 6.69 51.62
CA THR A 153 -1.88 7.15 51.98
C THR A 153 -0.87 6.28 51.26
N ASP A 154 0.03 6.91 50.51
CA ASP A 154 1.13 6.19 49.85
C ASP A 154 1.95 5.42 50.89
N THR A 155 2.20 4.15 50.58
CA THR A 155 3.05 3.30 51.41
C THR A 155 4.53 3.50 51.07
N ASP A 156 5.42 3.26 52.04
CA ASP A 156 6.87 3.33 51.81
C ASP A 156 7.32 2.38 50.67
N ASP A 157 6.65 1.23 50.51
CA ASP A 157 6.92 0.27 49.45
C ASP A 157 6.51 0.81 48.06
N GLU A 158 5.39 1.52 47.95
CA GLU A 158 4.94 2.16 46.69
C GLU A 158 5.83 3.32 46.29
N ILE A 159 6.26 4.13 47.27
CA ILE A 159 7.24 5.21 47.05
C ILE A 159 8.55 4.62 46.54
N LEU A 160 9.02 3.53 47.14
CA LEU A 160 10.25 2.86 46.71
C LEU A 160 10.11 2.30 45.29
N HIS A 161 8.98 1.62 45.00
CA HIS A 161 8.70 1.07 43.68
C HIS A 161 8.61 2.14 42.59
N ALA A 162 7.96 3.27 42.86
CA ALA A 162 7.87 4.39 41.92
C ALA A 162 9.26 4.99 41.60
N ASN A 163 10.12 5.14 42.62
CA ASN A 163 11.48 5.64 42.42
C ASN A 163 12.37 4.66 41.63
N ASP A 164 12.31 3.36 41.94
CA ASP A 164 13.06 2.31 41.19
C ASP A 164 12.59 2.24 39.73
N TRP A 165 11.29 2.38 39.50
CA TRP A 165 10.73 2.46 38.15
C TRP A 165 11.19 3.72 37.41
N LEU A 166 11.17 4.89 38.05
CA LEU A 166 11.71 6.13 37.48
C LEU A 166 13.18 6.00 37.11
N GLU A 167 14.01 5.43 37.99
CA GLU A 167 15.43 5.20 37.70
C GLU A 167 15.61 4.30 36.46
N THR A 168 14.80 3.24 36.35
CA THR A 168 14.80 2.35 35.19
C THR A 168 14.38 3.07 33.91
N LEU A 169 13.35 3.93 33.97
CA LEU A 169 12.87 4.71 32.82
C LEU A 169 13.93 5.72 32.35
N TYR A 170 14.55 6.44 33.28
CA TYR A 170 15.64 7.38 33.00
C TYR A 170 16.87 6.69 32.42
N ALA A 171 17.23 5.51 32.90
CA ALA A 171 18.32 4.73 32.33
C ALA A 171 18.08 4.29 30.87
N GLN A 172 16.81 4.24 30.44
CA GLN A 172 16.42 3.91 29.07
C GLN A 172 16.17 5.15 28.20
N GLU A 173 16.15 6.36 28.77
CA GLU A 173 16.01 7.59 27.99
C GLU A 173 17.27 7.91 27.20
N ASP A 174 17.09 8.12 25.90
CA ASP A 174 18.15 8.58 25.02
C ASP A 174 18.13 10.10 24.96
N MET A 175 18.97 10.74 25.79
CA MET A 175 19.12 12.19 25.84
C MET A 175 19.63 12.79 24.52
N SER A 176 20.14 11.96 23.58
CA SER A 176 20.58 12.42 22.26
C SER A 176 19.45 12.49 21.23
N SER A 177 18.25 11.96 21.56
CA SER A 177 17.15 11.81 20.59
C SER A 177 16.71 13.12 19.95
N GLU A 178 16.68 14.21 20.73
CA GLU A 178 16.29 15.53 20.23
C GLU A 178 17.35 16.14 19.32
N SER A 179 18.63 15.99 19.66
CA SER A 179 19.75 16.42 18.80
C SER A 179 19.72 15.70 17.47
N ARG A 180 19.56 14.37 17.51
CA ARG A 180 19.45 13.54 16.30
C ARG A 180 18.22 13.91 15.46
N ALA A 181 17.08 14.19 16.08
CA ALA A 181 15.89 14.66 15.38
C ALA A 181 16.16 15.99 14.65
N ARG A 182 16.79 16.96 15.31
CA ARG A 182 17.16 18.24 14.68
C ARG A 182 18.18 18.07 13.56
N GLU A 183 19.15 17.19 13.72
CA GLU A 183 20.12 16.85 12.67
C GLU A 183 19.42 16.30 11.42
N ILE A 184 18.52 15.33 11.58
CA ILE A 184 17.75 14.77 10.46
C ILE A 184 16.89 15.86 9.80
N LEU A 185 16.23 16.72 10.58
CA LEU A 185 15.42 17.83 10.04
C LEU A 185 16.29 18.84 9.26
N ALA A 186 17.49 19.16 9.75
CA ALA A 186 18.43 20.01 9.03
C ALA A 186 18.90 19.34 7.73
N ASP A 187 19.17 18.04 7.74
CA ASP A 187 19.63 17.25 6.61
C ASP A 187 18.61 17.15 5.46
N ILE A 188 17.31 17.08 5.77
CA ILE A 188 16.23 17.15 4.76
C ILE A 188 16.02 18.58 4.22
N GLY A 189 16.78 19.55 4.74
CA GLY A 189 16.82 20.94 4.34
C GLY A 189 15.87 21.87 5.10
N LEU A 190 15.24 21.41 6.20
CA LEU A 190 14.33 22.26 6.98
C LEU A 190 15.15 23.28 7.79
N PRO A 191 14.92 24.59 7.61
CA PRO A 191 15.61 25.65 8.36
C PRO A 191 15.43 25.50 9.88
N LEU A 192 16.46 25.81 10.66
CA LEU A 192 16.45 25.67 12.13
C LEU A 192 15.32 26.47 12.80
N ASP A 193 14.95 27.63 12.24
CA ASP A 193 13.84 28.46 12.72
C ASP A 193 12.46 27.79 12.57
N GLN A 194 12.35 26.78 11.70
CA GLN A 194 11.11 26.02 11.51
C GLN A 194 11.05 24.73 12.32
N HIS A 195 12.11 24.37 13.06
CA HIS A 195 12.13 23.16 13.89
C HIS A 195 11.14 23.26 15.04
N ASP A 196 11.12 24.42 15.71
CA ASP A 196 10.22 24.69 16.84
C ASP A 196 8.88 25.31 16.38
N ALA A 197 8.70 25.56 15.07
CA ALA A 197 7.48 26.13 14.53
C ALA A 197 6.31 25.11 14.58
N PRO A 198 5.05 25.56 14.62
CA PRO A 198 3.91 24.64 14.65
C PRO A 198 3.84 23.82 13.35
N PHE A 199 3.76 22.50 13.46
CA PHE A 199 3.75 21.58 12.31
C PHE A 199 2.66 21.90 11.28
N GLN A 200 1.51 22.41 11.74
CA GLN A 200 0.39 22.78 10.88
C GLN A 200 0.73 23.87 9.86
N THR A 201 1.67 24.75 10.18
CA THR A 201 2.11 25.87 9.32
C THR A 201 2.97 25.41 8.13
N LEU A 202 3.52 24.20 8.19
CA LEU A 202 4.33 23.64 7.11
C LEU A 202 3.51 23.39 5.85
N SER A 203 4.11 23.65 4.69
CA SER A 203 3.53 23.25 3.41
C SER A 203 3.37 21.73 3.35
N GLY A 204 2.40 21.22 2.56
CA GLY A 204 2.21 19.77 2.40
C GLY A 204 3.46 19.03 1.89
N GLY A 205 4.34 19.70 1.13
CA GLY A 205 5.63 19.14 0.73
C GLY A 205 6.62 19.01 1.90
N TRP A 206 6.61 19.96 2.83
CA TRP A 206 7.44 19.88 4.06
C TRP A 206 6.91 18.85 5.03
N LYS A 207 5.59 18.77 5.23
CA LYS A 207 4.94 17.72 6.03
C LYS A 207 5.35 16.32 5.58
N MET A 208 5.37 16.10 4.28
CA MET A 208 5.84 14.85 3.66
C MET A 208 7.30 14.54 4.01
N ARG A 209 8.19 15.54 3.98
CA ARG A 209 9.60 15.35 4.33
C ARG A 209 9.80 15.03 5.81
N VAL A 210 9.05 15.70 6.69
CA VAL A 210 9.05 15.42 8.14
C VAL A 210 8.57 13.99 8.41
N PHE A 211 7.53 13.53 7.69
CA PHE A 211 7.07 12.15 7.80
C PHE A 211 8.13 11.13 7.37
N LEU A 212 8.83 11.36 6.25
CA LEU A 212 9.94 10.48 5.86
C LEU A 212 11.12 10.56 6.86
N ALA A 213 11.38 11.73 7.43
CA ALA A 213 12.37 11.90 8.50
C ALA A 213 12.00 11.09 9.76
N GLN A 214 10.71 10.90 10.08
CA GLN A 214 10.30 9.97 11.15
C GLN A 214 10.73 8.53 10.84
N ILE A 215 10.61 8.08 9.58
CA ILE A 215 11.04 6.73 9.18
C ILE A 215 12.56 6.59 9.36
N GLU A 216 13.33 7.59 8.95
CA GLU A 216 14.79 7.62 9.13
C GLU A 216 15.22 7.73 10.59
N PHE A 217 14.44 8.42 11.42
CA PHE A 217 14.67 8.48 12.86
C PHE A 217 14.43 7.11 13.52
N LEU A 218 13.30 6.48 13.22
CA LEU A 218 12.90 5.19 13.80
C LEU A 218 13.74 4.01 13.31
N ARG A 219 14.22 4.05 12.06
CA ARG A 219 14.93 2.96 11.36
C ARG A 219 14.31 1.57 11.63
N PRO A 220 13.08 1.31 11.18
CA PRO A 220 12.47 -0.01 11.33
C PRO A 220 13.24 -1.09 10.57
N ASP A 221 13.21 -2.33 11.05
CA ASP A 221 13.82 -3.48 10.34
C ASP A 221 13.06 -3.83 9.05
N LEU A 222 11.74 -3.60 9.06
CA LEU A 222 10.83 -3.86 7.95
C LEU A 222 9.85 -2.69 7.76
N LEU A 223 9.99 -1.97 6.64
CA LEU A 223 9.10 -0.90 6.23
C LEU A 223 8.10 -1.41 5.19
N LEU A 224 6.81 -1.19 5.43
CA LEU A 224 5.73 -1.58 4.54
C LEU A 224 5.05 -0.33 3.99
N LEU A 225 5.17 -0.10 2.68
CA LEU A 225 4.60 1.06 1.99
C LEU A 225 3.40 0.61 1.15
N ASP A 226 2.20 1.04 1.51
CA ASP A 226 0.98 0.73 0.75
C ASP A 226 0.51 1.95 -0.04
N GLU A 227 0.67 1.89 -1.37
CA GLU A 227 0.41 2.95 -2.33
C GLU A 227 1.02 4.32 -1.95
N PRO A 228 2.36 4.40 -1.76
CA PRO A 228 3.03 5.62 -1.34
C PRO A 228 2.95 6.75 -2.38
N THR A 229 2.77 6.41 -3.65
CA THR A 229 2.70 7.34 -4.78
C THR A 229 1.34 8.03 -4.92
N ASN A 230 0.32 7.57 -4.20
CA ASN A 230 -1.01 8.16 -4.31
C ASN A 230 -1.01 9.60 -3.79
N HIS A 231 -1.72 10.47 -4.50
CA HIS A 231 -1.82 11.90 -4.18
C HIS A 231 -0.49 12.66 -4.16
N LEU A 232 0.59 12.10 -4.72
CA LEU A 232 1.86 12.78 -4.94
C LEU A 232 1.97 13.39 -6.34
N ASP A 233 2.66 14.52 -6.44
CA ASP A 233 3.09 15.07 -7.71
C ASP A 233 4.44 14.45 -8.13
N LEU A 234 4.77 14.54 -9.41
CA LEU A 234 5.97 13.91 -9.96
C LEU A 234 7.27 14.31 -9.21
N PRO A 235 7.51 15.59 -8.87
CA PRO A 235 8.72 15.96 -8.11
C PRO A 235 8.78 15.31 -6.72
N ARG A 236 7.66 15.17 -6.02
CA ARG A 236 7.64 14.49 -4.72
C ARG A 236 7.81 12.97 -4.87
N ILE A 237 7.24 12.35 -5.91
CA ILE A 237 7.49 10.93 -6.20
C ILE A 237 9.00 10.69 -6.39
N GLN A 238 9.66 11.52 -7.22
CA GLN A 238 11.11 11.44 -7.44
C GLN A 238 11.90 11.67 -6.14
N TRP A 239 11.45 12.59 -5.29
CA TRP A 239 12.09 12.83 -4.00
C TRP A 239 11.98 11.61 -3.08
N VAL A 240 10.81 10.97 -3.00
CA VAL A 240 10.61 9.73 -2.22
C VAL A 240 11.49 8.60 -2.77
N GLN A 241 11.57 8.43 -4.10
CA GLN A 241 12.46 7.44 -4.72
C GLN A 241 13.91 7.64 -4.29
N ASN A 242 14.40 8.87 -4.40
CA ASN A 242 15.77 9.22 -4.01
C ASN A 242 15.99 9.03 -2.50
N PHE A 243 15.02 9.40 -1.67
CA PHE A 243 15.08 9.21 -0.23
C PHE A 243 15.22 7.73 0.13
N ILE A 244 14.35 6.87 -0.41
CA ILE A 244 14.43 5.42 -0.17
C ILE A 244 15.77 4.86 -0.64
N ALA A 245 16.21 5.24 -1.85
CA ALA A 245 17.45 4.73 -2.43
C ALA A 245 18.73 5.20 -1.71
N THR A 246 18.70 6.34 -1.01
CA THR A 246 19.91 6.93 -0.39
C THR A 246 19.93 6.86 1.13
N ARG A 247 18.78 6.90 1.80
CA ARG A 247 18.69 6.94 3.28
C ARG A 247 18.23 5.63 3.90
N LEU A 248 17.57 4.77 3.13
CA LEU A 248 16.95 3.53 3.62
C LEU A 248 17.51 2.28 2.92
N GLU A 249 18.72 2.34 2.33
CA GLU A 249 19.31 1.25 1.54
C GLU A 249 19.52 -0.06 2.30
N ASP A 250 19.69 0.00 3.62
CA ASP A 250 19.92 -1.13 4.52
C ASP A 250 18.64 -1.66 5.17
N ILE A 251 17.51 -0.99 4.97
CA ILE A 251 16.22 -1.36 5.53
C ILE A 251 15.50 -2.32 4.57
N THR A 252 14.81 -3.33 5.12
CA THR A 252 13.97 -4.19 4.30
C THR A 252 12.68 -3.46 3.98
N ILE A 253 12.33 -3.30 2.70
CA ILE A 253 11.13 -2.55 2.30
C ILE A 253 10.20 -3.45 1.48
N VAL A 254 8.90 -3.42 1.75
CA VAL A 254 7.87 -4.01 0.87
C VAL A 254 6.93 -2.91 0.42
N THR A 255 6.98 -2.59 -0.87
CA THR A 255 6.18 -1.52 -1.47
C THR A 255 5.10 -2.08 -2.38
N VAL A 256 3.84 -1.73 -2.12
CA VAL A 256 2.72 -1.88 -3.05
C VAL A 256 2.55 -0.56 -3.79
N SER A 257 2.60 -0.59 -5.12
CA SER A 257 2.31 0.59 -5.93
C SER A 257 1.76 0.19 -7.30
N HIS A 258 0.90 1.03 -7.85
CA HIS A 258 0.50 0.95 -9.26
C HIS A 258 1.43 1.72 -10.21
N ASP A 259 2.39 2.50 -9.69
CA ASP A 259 3.36 3.25 -10.48
C ASP A 259 4.55 2.36 -10.86
N ARG A 260 4.62 2.03 -12.16
CA ARG A 260 5.70 1.22 -12.74
C ARG A 260 7.06 1.89 -12.58
N THR A 261 7.14 3.19 -12.80
CA THR A 261 8.41 3.93 -12.74
C THR A 261 8.94 3.98 -11.32
N PHE A 262 8.04 4.10 -10.33
CA PHE A 262 8.38 4.03 -8.92
C PHE A 262 8.88 2.66 -8.51
N LEU A 263 8.14 1.59 -8.84
CA LEU A 263 8.58 0.23 -8.54
C LEU A 263 9.92 -0.10 -9.21
N ASN A 264 10.14 0.39 -10.42
CA ASN A 264 11.39 0.16 -11.14
C ASN A 264 12.60 0.85 -10.50
N ALA A 265 12.38 2.00 -9.85
CA ALA A 265 13.43 2.77 -9.18
C ALA A 265 13.73 2.27 -7.76
N VAL A 266 12.74 1.71 -7.07
CA VAL A 266 12.84 1.36 -5.64
C VAL A 266 13.05 -0.13 -5.40
N ALA A 267 12.48 -1.02 -6.22
CA ALA A 267 12.48 -2.45 -5.95
C ALA A 267 13.65 -3.20 -6.61
N ASP A 268 14.33 -4.03 -5.81
CA ASP A 268 15.36 -4.98 -6.24
C ASP A 268 14.77 -6.34 -6.63
N GLN A 269 13.65 -6.71 -6.02
CA GLN A 269 12.95 -7.96 -6.25
C GLN A 269 11.44 -7.74 -6.33
N MET A 270 10.74 -8.53 -7.15
CA MET A 270 9.29 -8.47 -7.29
C MET A 270 8.61 -9.67 -6.63
N ILE A 271 7.63 -9.38 -5.77
CA ILE A 271 6.71 -10.35 -5.20
C ILE A 271 5.39 -10.27 -5.95
N VAL A 272 4.92 -11.40 -6.49
CA VAL A 272 3.65 -11.48 -7.22
C VAL A 272 2.63 -12.23 -6.41
N MET A 273 1.55 -11.55 -6.07
CA MET A 273 0.37 -12.16 -5.47
C MET A 273 -0.54 -12.71 -6.56
N LYS A 274 -0.64 -14.04 -6.64
CA LYS A 274 -1.42 -14.76 -7.66
C LYS A 274 -2.88 -14.94 -7.22
N ASN A 275 -3.78 -15.18 -8.18
CA ASN A 275 -5.22 -15.36 -7.94
C ASN A 275 -5.54 -16.52 -6.99
N ASN A 276 -4.70 -17.56 -6.96
CA ASN A 276 -4.81 -18.68 -6.04
C ASN A 276 -4.27 -18.36 -4.62
N ARG A 277 -4.04 -17.08 -4.30
CA ARG A 277 -3.53 -16.59 -3.01
C ARG A 277 -2.14 -17.14 -2.66
N THR A 278 -1.34 -17.45 -3.67
CA THR A 278 0.08 -17.82 -3.52
C THR A 278 0.99 -16.67 -3.93
N LEU A 279 2.24 -16.71 -3.44
CA LEU A 279 3.25 -15.71 -3.73
C LEU A 279 4.29 -16.30 -4.70
N GLY A 280 4.64 -15.56 -5.73
CA GLY A 280 5.80 -15.82 -6.59
C GLY A 280 6.89 -14.77 -6.35
N TYR A 281 8.15 -15.16 -6.49
CA TYR A 281 9.31 -14.28 -6.31
C TYR A 281 10.09 -14.20 -7.61
N PHE A 282 10.55 -12.99 -7.94
CA PHE A 282 11.29 -12.66 -9.14
C PHE A 282 12.44 -11.75 -8.75
N SER A 283 13.65 -12.07 -9.19
CA SER A 283 14.79 -11.18 -9.03
C SER A 283 14.77 -10.11 -10.10
N GLY A 284 15.14 -8.88 -9.72
CA GLY A 284 15.18 -7.73 -10.60
C GLY A 284 14.01 -6.78 -10.39
N ASN A 285 14.14 -5.61 -11.03
CA ASN A 285 13.19 -4.52 -11.01
C ASN A 285 11.91 -4.82 -11.82
N TYR A 286 10.99 -3.84 -11.89
CA TYR A 286 9.71 -4.01 -12.60
C TYR A 286 9.87 -4.33 -14.09
N ASP A 287 10.83 -3.70 -14.78
CA ASP A 287 11.02 -3.92 -16.23
C ASP A 287 11.52 -5.34 -16.53
N THR A 288 12.48 -5.83 -15.76
CA THR A 288 12.97 -7.22 -15.89
C THR A 288 11.86 -8.22 -15.58
N PHE A 289 11.02 -7.91 -14.59
CA PHE A 289 9.84 -8.69 -14.27
C PHE A 289 8.85 -8.75 -15.45
N GLU A 290 8.49 -7.61 -16.05
CA GLU A 290 7.58 -7.55 -17.21
C GLU A 290 8.14 -8.35 -18.41
N GLN A 291 9.44 -8.23 -18.68
CA GLN A 291 10.11 -9.02 -19.72
C GLN A 291 10.05 -10.52 -19.43
N THR A 292 10.36 -10.95 -18.20
CA THR A 292 10.33 -12.38 -17.85
C THR A 292 8.92 -12.97 -17.94
N ILE A 293 7.88 -12.16 -17.73
CA ILE A 293 6.49 -12.58 -17.92
C ILE A 293 6.16 -12.68 -19.40
N ALA A 294 6.47 -11.64 -20.18
CA ALA A 294 6.20 -11.62 -21.62
C ALA A 294 6.87 -12.80 -22.35
N ASP A 295 8.13 -13.09 -22.00
CA ASP A 295 8.87 -14.23 -22.56
C ASP A 295 8.22 -15.57 -22.20
N LYS A 296 7.74 -15.70 -20.95
CA LYS A 296 7.02 -16.89 -20.48
C LYS A 296 5.68 -17.05 -21.20
N GLU A 297 4.92 -15.98 -21.36
CA GLU A 297 3.65 -15.99 -22.09
C GLU A 297 3.84 -16.38 -23.55
N LEU A 298 4.83 -15.81 -24.23
CA LEU A 298 5.17 -16.16 -25.61
C LEU A 298 5.60 -17.63 -25.73
N PHE A 299 6.41 -18.11 -24.81
CA PHE A 299 6.80 -19.51 -24.75
C PHE A 299 5.59 -20.44 -24.55
N ASN A 300 4.68 -20.08 -23.66
CA ASN A 300 3.46 -20.82 -23.37
C ASN A 300 2.51 -20.84 -24.57
N ALA A 301 2.33 -19.71 -25.27
CA ALA A 301 1.54 -19.63 -26.49
C ALA A 301 2.13 -20.49 -27.64
N ARG A 302 3.47 -20.51 -27.78
CA ARG A 302 4.17 -21.38 -28.73
C ARG A 302 4.01 -22.86 -28.39
N LEU A 303 3.99 -23.22 -27.11
CA LEU A 303 3.72 -24.60 -26.69
C LEU A 303 2.26 -25.00 -26.93
N ALA A 304 1.31 -24.12 -26.59
CA ALA A 304 -0.11 -24.35 -26.80
C ALA A 304 -0.42 -24.58 -28.30
N SER A 305 0.04 -23.69 -29.17
CA SER A 305 -0.10 -23.85 -30.62
C SER A 305 0.52 -25.14 -31.16
N LYS A 306 1.67 -25.60 -30.64
CA LYS A 306 2.26 -26.90 -31.00
C LYS A 306 1.39 -28.08 -30.56
N ILE A 307 0.79 -27.99 -29.37
CA ILE A 307 -0.13 -29.01 -28.86
C ILE A 307 -1.39 -29.06 -29.73
N ASP A 308 -1.96 -27.89 -30.06
CA ASP A 308 -3.17 -27.77 -30.86
C ASP A 308 -2.94 -28.25 -32.30
N ALA A 309 -1.83 -27.86 -32.93
CA ALA A 309 -1.45 -28.36 -34.24
C ALA A 309 -1.24 -29.90 -34.24
N LYS A 310 -0.76 -30.48 -33.13
CA LYS A 310 -0.63 -31.93 -32.98
C LYS A 310 -1.98 -32.61 -32.81
N LYS A 311 -2.91 -32.01 -32.05
CA LYS A 311 -4.29 -32.49 -31.91
C LYS A 311 -5.02 -32.46 -33.25
N GLU A 312 -4.96 -31.34 -33.97
CA GLU A 312 -5.59 -31.18 -35.28
C GLU A 312 -5.08 -32.21 -36.29
N LYS A 313 -3.76 -32.44 -36.37
CA LYS A 313 -3.18 -33.50 -37.22
C LYS A 313 -3.71 -34.89 -36.85
N LEU A 314 -3.86 -35.19 -35.55
CA LEU A 314 -4.38 -36.46 -35.09
C LEU A 314 -5.88 -36.60 -35.38
N GLU A 315 -6.65 -35.51 -35.29
CA GLU A 315 -8.07 -35.46 -35.65
C GLU A 315 -8.28 -35.73 -37.13
N ILE A 316 -7.52 -35.05 -38.01
CA ILE A 316 -7.57 -35.27 -39.46
C ILE A 316 -7.23 -36.73 -39.78
N GLN A 317 -6.18 -37.29 -39.18
CA GLN A 317 -5.81 -38.70 -39.37
C GLN A 317 -6.88 -39.67 -38.85
N ALA A 318 -7.50 -39.38 -37.70
CA ALA A 318 -8.57 -40.21 -37.14
C ALA A 318 -9.82 -40.16 -38.03
N ALA A 319 -10.18 -38.98 -38.56
CA ALA A 319 -11.30 -38.80 -39.47
C ALA A 319 -11.07 -39.54 -40.80
N GLN A 320 -9.88 -39.39 -41.41
CA GLN A 320 -9.50 -40.11 -42.63
C GLN A 320 -9.55 -41.62 -42.46
N MET A 321 -9.00 -42.15 -41.35
CA MET A 321 -9.04 -43.58 -41.05
C MET A 321 -10.47 -44.08 -40.80
N THR A 322 -11.33 -43.28 -40.19
CA THR A 322 -12.75 -43.62 -39.99
C THR A 322 -13.49 -43.72 -41.33
N ILE A 323 -13.23 -42.79 -42.26
CA ILE A 323 -13.82 -42.80 -43.61
C ILE A 323 -13.33 -44.03 -44.41
N GLN A 324 -12.02 -44.31 -44.37
CA GLN A 324 -11.45 -45.48 -45.04
C GLN A 324 -11.97 -46.81 -44.48
N ALA A 325 -12.12 -46.90 -43.16
CA ALA A 325 -12.63 -48.09 -42.50
C ALA A 325 -14.11 -48.34 -42.83
N ARG A 326 -14.94 -47.29 -42.91
CA ARG A 326 -16.34 -47.39 -43.38
C ARG A 326 -16.45 -47.82 -44.84
N LYS A 327 -15.56 -47.34 -45.72
CA LYS A 327 -15.54 -47.74 -47.14
C LYS A 327 -15.06 -49.18 -47.36
N ALA A 328 -14.14 -49.67 -46.53
CA ALA A 328 -13.53 -50.99 -46.68
C ALA A 328 -14.16 -52.08 -45.78
N ASN A 329 -15.12 -51.73 -44.92
CA ASN A 329 -15.75 -52.59 -43.92
C ASN A 329 -14.74 -53.40 -43.07
N ASP A 330 -13.65 -52.74 -42.67
CA ASP A 330 -12.48 -53.35 -42.00
C ASP A 330 -12.42 -52.92 -40.52
N ASP A 331 -12.83 -53.83 -39.63
CA ASP A 331 -12.93 -53.62 -38.18
C ASP A 331 -11.58 -53.26 -37.53
N LYS A 332 -10.46 -53.74 -38.10
CA LYS A 332 -9.12 -53.43 -37.58
C LYS A 332 -8.80 -51.95 -37.75
N LYS A 333 -9.20 -51.35 -38.87
CA LYS A 333 -8.99 -49.90 -39.13
C LYS A 333 -9.93 -49.02 -38.29
N MET A 334 -11.14 -49.50 -38.00
CA MET A 334 -12.04 -48.83 -37.04
C MET A 334 -11.44 -48.82 -35.63
N ALA A 335 -10.83 -49.92 -35.17
CA ALA A 335 -10.15 -49.99 -33.87
C ALA A 335 -8.94 -49.05 -33.79
N VAL A 336 -8.16 -48.93 -34.88
CA VAL A 336 -7.04 -47.98 -34.96
C VAL A 336 -7.51 -46.51 -34.91
N ALA A 337 -8.63 -46.17 -35.57
CA ALA A 337 -9.22 -44.84 -35.49
C ALA A 337 -9.73 -44.51 -34.08
N ALA A 338 -10.38 -45.47 -33.40
CA ALA A 338 -10.81 -45.32 -32.01
C ALA A 338 -9.62 -45.16 -31.03
N SER A 339 -8.51 -45.88 -31.27
CA SER A 339 -7.26 -45.74 -30.50
C SER A 339 -6.63 -44.35 -30.68
N LYS A 340 -6.67 -43.79 -31.90
CA LYS A 340 -6.22 -42.41 -32.17
C LYS A 340 -7.10 -41.36 -31.51
N LYS A 341 -8.43 -41.54 -31.49
CA LYS A 341 -9.34 -40.66 -30.73
C LYS A 341 -9.03 -40.64 -29.23
N LYS A 342 -8.80 -41.82 -28.63
CA LYS A 342 -8.33 -41.91 -27.23
C LYS A 342 -6.96 -41.25 -27.03
N LYS A 343 -6.06 -41.32 -28.02
CA LYS A 343 -4.77 -40.60 -27.95
C LYS A 343 -4.93 -39.08 -27.96
N ILE A 344 -5.93 -38.51 -28.63
CA ILE A 344 -6.18 -37.06 -28.65
C ILE A 344 -6.52 -36.57 -27.23
N GLU A 345 -7.30 -37.33 -26.47
CA GLU A 345 -7.61 -37.04 -25.05
C GLU A 345 -6.38 -37.16 -24.13
N ILE A 346 -5.36 -37.88 -24.58
CA ILE A 346 -4.10 -38.12 -23.84
C ILE A 346 -2.99 -37.16 -24.29
N VAL A 347 -3.09 -36.54 -25.47
CA VAL A 347 -2.11 -35.59 -26.00
C VAL A 347 -2.07 -34.35 -25.10
N GLY A 348 -0.97 -34.20 -24.37
CA GLY A 348 -0.78 -33.20 -23.33
C GLY A 348 -0.61 -33.77 -21.92
N ASN A 349 -0.78 -35.09 -21.72
CA ASN A 349 -0.54 -35.74 -20.42
C ASN A 349 0.84 -36.43 -20.43
N GLU A 350 1.69 -36.10 -19.45
CA GLU A 350 2.92 -36.85 -19.17
C GLU A 350 2.75 -37.71 -17.91
N LYS A 351 3.63 -38.69 -17.73
CA LYS A 351 3.71 -39.53 -16.52
C LYS A 351 4.83 -38.98 -15.64
N ASN A 352 4.55 -38.80 -14.34
CA ASN A 352 5.61 -38.55 -13.36
C ASN A 352 6.51 -39.79 -13.19
N GLU A 353 7.67 -39.61 -12.54
CA GLU A 353 8.59 -40.71 -12.15
C GLU A 353 7.89 -41.80 -11.32
N HIS A 354 6.80 -41.44 -10.62
CA HIS A 354 5.96 -42.34 -9.81
C HIS A 354 4.75 -42.91 -10.58
N GLY A 355 4.68 -42.74 -11.91
CA GLY A 355 3.67 -43.36 -12.77
C GLY A 355 2.28 -42.68 -12.80
N HIS A 356 2.03 -41.68 -11.96
CA HIS A 356 0.79 -40.90 -11.98
C HIS A 356 0.70 -40.03 -13.25
N ARG A 357 -0.47 -40.08 -13.91
CA ARG A 357 -0.77 -39.28 -15.10
C ARG A 357 -1.28 -37.91 -14.65
N PHE A 358 -0.70 -36.85 -15.19
CA PHE A 358 -1.19 -35.49 -14.99
C PHE A 358 -1.26 -34.79 -16.34
N LYS A 359 -2.24 -33.89 -16.50
CA LYS A 359 -2.22 -32.92 -17.61
C LYS A 359 -1.00 -32.05 -17.38
N ARG A 360 -0.08 -32.00 -18.34
CA ARG A 360 0.97 -30.99 -18.35
C ARG A 360 0.29 -29.66 -18.69
N SER A 361 -0.37 -29.04 -17.70
CA SER A 361 -0.52 -27.60 -17.71
C SER A 361 0.88 -27.05 -17.63
N ILE A 362 1.46 -26.64 -18.77
CA ILE A 362 2.39 -25.52 -19.01
C ILE A 362 3.58 -25.28 -18.01
N HIS A 363 3.77 -26.04 -16.94
CA HIS A 363 4.43 -25.62 -15.71
C HIS A 363 5.27 -26.74 -15.10
N PHE A 364 6.29 -27.18 -15.83
CA PHE A 364 7.35 -27.97 -15.21
C PHE A 364 8.71 -27.59 -15.80
N THR A 365 9.37 -26.63 -15.15
CA THR A 365 10.82 -26.62 -15.03
C THR A 365 11.18 -27.41 -13.76
N ARG A 366 12.22 -28.25 -13.84
CA ARG A 366 12.78 -29.01 -12.71
C ARG A 366 12.90 -28.11 -11.47
N GLY A 367 12.16 -28.43 -10.40
CA GLY A 367 12.44 -27.92 -9.06
C GLY A 367 11.25 -27.36 -8.27
N GLN A 368 10.27 -26.68 -8.88
CA GLN A 368 9.10 -26.17 -8.16
C GLN A 368 7.89 -26.09 -9.10
N ALA A 369 6.88 -26.92 -8.84
CA ALA A 369 5.56 -26.75 -9.44
C ALA A 369 4.91 -25.51 -8.81
N GLN A 370 5.05 -24.36 -9.45
CA GLN A 370 4.22 -23.20 -9.15
C GLN A 370 3.23 -23.00 -10.29
N ASP A 371 1.94 -22.95 -9.96
CA ASP A 371 0.92 -22.37 -10.84
C ASP A 371 1.39 -20.97 -11.25
N LEU A 372 1.58 -20.74 -12.55
CA LEU A 372 2.26 -19.58 -13.14
C LEU A 372 1.34 -18.81 -14.11
N ASN A 373 0.02 -18.97 -13.99
CA ASN A 373 -0.91 -17.99 -14.54
C ASN A 373 -0.83 -16.72 -13.69
N ILE A 374 0.17 -15.90 -13.99
CA ILE A 374 0.28 -14.54 -13.48
C ILE A 374 -0.66 -13.71 -14.36
N ASP A 375 -1.91 -13.63 -13.93
CA ASP A 375 -2.94 -12.85 -14.59
C ASP A 375 -2.74 -11.37 -14.20
N LEU A 376 -1.72 -10.73 -14.75
CA LEU A 376 -1.61 -9.27 -14.73
C LEU A 376 -2.66 -8.74 -15.71
N HIS A 377 -3.40 -7.69 -15.32
CA HIS A 377 -4.46 -7.12 -16.14
C HIS A 377 -4.02 -6.97 -17.60
N VAL A 378 -4.61 -7.74 -18.50
CA VAL A 378 -4.62 -7.40 -19.93
C VAL A 378 -5.56 -6.21 -20.04
N ALA A 379 -5.05 -5.07 -20.51
CA ALA A 379 -5.89 -3.90 -20.75
C ALA A 379 -7.00 -4.30 -21.72
N GLU A 380 -8.24 -4.34 -21.25
CA GLU A 380 -9.37 -4.58 -22.13
C GLU A 380 -9.43 -3.42 -23.14
N PRO A 381 -9.49 -3.70 -24.45
CA PRO A 381 -9.55 -2.64 -25.45
C PRO A 381 -10.89 -1.91 -25.32
N TRP A 382 -10.87 -0.73 -24.71
CA TRP A 382 -12.01 0.18 -24.70
C TRP A 382 -12.08 0.93 -26.01
N SER A 383 -13.21 0.81 -26.71
CA SER A 383 -13.52 1.64 -27.87
C SER A 383 -14.38 2.81 -27.43
N PHE A 384 -13.92 4.04 -27.71
CA PHE A 384 -14.80 5.19 -27.66
C PHE A 384 -15.79 5.14 -28.82
N PRO A 385 -17.03 5.63 -28.64
CA PRO A 385 -17.93 5.84 -29.76
C PRO A 385 -17.27 6.80 -30.77
N PRO A 386 -17.58 6.68 -32.08
CA PRO A 386 -17.03 7.58 -33.07
C PRO A 386 -17.40 9.03 -32.73
N THR A 387 -16.39 9.91 -32.65
CA THR A 387 -16.60 11.33 -32.39
C THR A 387 -17.21 12.00 -33.63
N PRO A 388 -18.20 12.90 -33.46
CA PRO A 388 -18.75 13.66 -34.58
C PRO A 388 -17.65 14.47 -35.28
N ASP A 389 -17.74 14.61 -36.61
CA ASP A 389 -16.73 15.34 -37.36
C ASP A 389 -16.86 16.84 -37.13
N VAL A 390 -15.94 17.38 -36.33
CA VAL A 390 -15.85 18.82 -36.06
C VAL A 390 -14.98 19.45 -37.17
N PRO A 391 -15.50 20.45 -37.92
CA PRO A 391 -14.77 21.10 -39.00
C PRO A 391 -13.68 22.07 -38.53
N SER A 392 -13.72 22.51 -37.27
CA SER A 392 -12.70 23.38 -36.70
C SER A 392 -11.44 22.59 -36.29
N HIS A 393 -10.27 23.10 -36.69
CA HIS A 393 -8.98 22.55 -36.25
C HIS A 393 -8.72 22.80 -34.76
N THR A 394 -9.15 23.97 -34.25
CA THR A 394 -9.10 24.29 -32.82
C THR A 394 -10.32 23.73 -32.12
N VAL A 395 -10.09 23.01 -31.02
CA VAL A 395 -11.10 22.38 -30.18
C VAL A 395 -11.41 23.26 -28.97
N LEU A 396 -10.40 23.92 -28.43
CA LEU A 396 -10.54 24.77 -27.25
C LEU A 396 -9.48 25.88 -27.29
N SER A 397 -9.89 27.11 -27.01
CA SER A 397 -9.01 28.28 -26.96
C SER A 397 -9.22 28.99 -25.63
N VAL A 398 -8.14 29.22 -24.89
CA VAL A 398 -8.15 29.93 -23.61
C VAL A 398 -7.30 31.18 -23.77
N GLU A 399 -7.86 32.35 -23.44
CA GLU A 399 -7.21 33.64 -23.58
C GLU A 399 -7.29 34.43 -22.27
N LYS A 400 -6.12 34.75 -21.70
CA LYS A 400 -5.96 35.61 -20.51
C LYS A 400 -6.84 35.18 -19.32
N LEU A 401 -6.95 33.88 -19.09
CA LEU A 401 -7.71 33.32 -17.98
C LEU A 401 -7.07 33.70 -16.65
N ASN A 402 -7.86 34.29 -15.76
CA ASN A 402 -7.53 34.56 -14.36
C ASN A 402 -8.60 33.95 -13.48
N PHE A 403 -8.19 33.34 -12.37
CA PHE A 403 -9.12 32.75 -11.42
C PHE A 403 -8.48 32.60 -10.03
N GLY A 404 -9.23 32.88 -8.97
CA GLY A 404 -8.89 32.55 -7.59
C GLY A 404 -10.15 32.26 -6.78
N TYR A 405 -10.08 31.35 -5.81
CA TYR A 405 -11.20 31.11 -4.88
C TYR A 405 -11.38 32.25 -3.86
N THR A 406 -10.32 33.02 -3.61
CA THR A 406 -10.33 34.21 -2.76
C THR A 406 -9.78 35.38 -3.56
N ALA A 407 -10.37 36.56 -3.39
CA ALA A 407 -9.98 37.78 -4.12
C ALA A 407 -8.49 38.14 -3.92
N ASP A 408 -7.94 37.83 -2.75
CA ASP A 408 -6.59 38.24 -2.35
C ASP A 408 -5.48 37.33 -2.90
N LYS A 409 -5.83 36.12 -3.37
CA LYS A 409 -4.85 35.13 -3.86
C LYS A 409 -5.34 34.48 -5.16
N PRO A 410 -5.01 35.08 -6.34
CA PRO A 410 -5.35 34.47 -7.61
C PRO A 410 -4.53 33.19 -7.81
N LEU A 411 -5.23 32.08 -8.05
CA LEU A 411 -4.65 30.75 -8.24
C LEU A 411 -4.10 30.59 -9.67
N LEU A 412 -4.81 31.12 -10.67
CA LEU A 412 -4.43 31.13 -12.07
C LEU A 412 -4.30 32.57 -12.53
N LYS A 413 -3.19 32.91 -13.19
CA LYS A 413 -2.89 34.26 -13.67
C LYS A 413 -2.50 34.24 -15.14
N ASN A 414 -3.24 34.96 -15.97
CA ASN A 414 -2.98 35.20 -17.39
C ASN A 414 -2.67 33.93 -18.21
N ILE A 415 -3.43 32.87 -18.00
CA ILE A 415 -3.24 31.61 -18.72
C ILE A 415 -3.82 31.74 -20.13
N SER A 416 -3.03 31.41 -21.16
CA SER A 416 -3.47 31.39 -22.56
C SER A 416 -2.88 30.20 -23.30
N PHE A 417 -3.73 29.39 -23.94
CA PHE A 417 -3.30 28.25 -24.76
C PHE A 417 -4.43 27.78 -25.69
N ASN A 418 -4.06 27.03 -26.72
CA ASN A 418 -4.99 26.41 -27.67
C ASN A 418 -4.79 24.89 -27.66
N ILE A 419 -5.88 24.14 -27.82
CA ILE A 419 -5.88 22.69 -28.03
C ILE A 419 -6.46 22.41 -29.40
N HIS A 420 -5.74 21.65 -30.21
CA HIS A 420 -6.13 21.27 -31.56
C HIS A 420 -6.65 19.82 -31.65
N LYS A 421 -7.36 19.51 -32.74
CA LYS A 421 -7.95 18.19 -33.00
C LYS A 421 -6.85 17.13 -33.08
N GLY A 422 -6.95 16.10 -32.24
CA GLY A 422 -6.01 14.97 -32.20
C GLY A 422 -4.82 15.16 -31.25
N GLU A 423 -4.67 16.33 -30.64
CA GLU A 423 -3.60 16.56 -29.66
C GLU A 423 -3.85 15.81 -28.35
N ARG A 424 -2.78 15.27 -27.78
CA ARG A 424 -2.76 14.68 -26.44
C ARG A 424 -1.96 15.60 -25.54
N VAL A 425 -2.65 16.30 -24.66
CA VAL A 425 -2.06 17.31 -23.78
C VAL A 425 -2.00 16.76 -22.36
N VAL A 426 -0.84 16.86 -21.71
CA VAL A 426 -0.64 16.47 -20.31
C VAL A 426 -0.36 17.73 -19.50
N LEU A 427 -1.19 18.00 -18.50
CA LEU A 427 -0.99 19.12 -17.59
C LEU A 427 -0.11 18.68 -16.40
N LEU A 428 1.09 19.24 -16.31
CA LEU A 428 2.05 18.96 -15.25
C LEU A 428 2.15 20.13 -14.26
N GLY A 429 2.42 19.83 -13.00
CA GLY A 429 2.62 20.84 -11.96
C GLY A 429 2.55 20.23 -10.56
N CYS A 430 2.96 20.99 -9.55
CA CYS A 430 2.89 20.54 -8.16
C CYS A 430 1.43 20.42 -7.68
N ASN A 431 1.20 19.71 -6.58
CA ASN A 431 -0.12 19.67 -5.96
C ASN A 431 -0.46 21.03 -5.34
N GLY A 432 -1.70 21.47 -5.53
CA GLY A 432 -2.16 22.80 -5.11
C GLY A 432 -1.93 23.92 -6.13
N THR A 433 -1.32 23.67 -7.29
CA THR A 433 -1.11 24.71 -8.32
C THR A 433 -2.36 25.03 -9.16
N GLY A 434 -3.50 24.40 -8.88
CA GLY A 434 -4.75 24.64 -9.60
C GLY A 434 -4.98 23.77 -10.84
N LYS A 435 -4.29 22.63 -10.99
CA LYS A 435 -4.51 21.67 -12.10
C LYS A 435 -5.98 21.23 -12.24
N SER A 436 -6.54 20.70 -11.15
CA SER A 436 -7.94 20.26 -11.12
C SER A 436 -8.91 21.44 -11.29
N THR A 437 -8.58 22.61 -10.75
CA THR A 437 -9.35 23.84 -10.94
C THR A 437 -9.38 24.27 -12.40
N LEU A 438 -8.25 24.21 -13.11
CA LEU A 438 -8.18 24.50 -14.54
C LEU A 438 -9.09 23.55 -15.32
N ILE A 439 -9.04 22.23 -15.05
CA ILE A 439 -9.93 21.25 -15.70
C ILE A 439 -11.40 21.58 -15.42
N LYS A 440 -11.76 21.87 -14.16
CA LYS A 440 -13.13 22.27 -13.78
C LYS A 440 -13.60 23.53 -14.52
N LEU A 441 -12.71 24.51 -14.74
CA LEU A 441 -12.99 25.73 -15.54
C LEU A 441 -13.18 25.39 -17.02
N LEU A 442 -12.32 24.55 -17.61
CA LEU A 442 -12.43 24.14 -19.02
C LEU A 442 -13.73 23.38 -19.31
N CYS A 443 -14.21 22.62 -18.33
CA CYS A 443 -15.48 21.89 -18.42
C CYS A 443 -16.68 22.72 -17.96
N GLN A 444 -16.52 24.04 -17.73
CA GLN A 444 -17.57 24.95 -17.30
C GLN A 444 -18.29 24.55 -15.99
N HIS A 445 -17.67 23.72 -15.15
CA HIS A 445 -18.20 23.39 -13.81
C HIS A 445 -18.02 24.56 -12.83
N ILE A 446 -17.04 25.42 -13.09
CA ILE A 446 -16.76 26.64 -12.34
C ILE A 446 -16.68 27.79 -13.35
N ARG A 447 -17.17 28.98 -12.98
CA ARG A 447 -17.12 30.16 -13.85
C ARG A 447 -15.84 30.97 -13.62
N PRO A 448 -15.14 31.40 -14.68
CA PRO A 448 -14.02 32.33 -14.56
C PRO A 448 -14.49 33.74 -14.14
N GLU A 449 -13.56 34.62 -13.75
CA GLU A 449 -13.89 36.02 -13.46
C GLU A 449 -14.39 36.79 -14.69
N LYS A 450 -14.02 36.35 -15.90
CA LYS A 450 -14.45 36.94 -17.18
C LYS A 450 -15.02 35.86 -18.08
N ASP A 451 -16.26 36.02 -18.54
CA ASP A 451 -16.99 34.98 -19.28
C ASP A 451 -16.40 34.64 -20.67
N ASP A 452 -15.69 35.56 -21.34
CA ASP A 452 -15.20 35.35 -22.73
C ASP A 452 -13.76 34.80 -22.84
N CYS A 453 -13.20 34.29 -21.74
CA CYS A 453 -11.81 33.79 -21.72
C CYS A 453 -11.65 32.34 -22.19
N ILE A 454 -12.73 31.56 -22.27
CA ILE A 454 -12.72 30.16 -22.72
C ILE A 454 -13.67 30.02 -23.92
N LYS A 455 -13.11 29.76 -25.10
CA LYS A 455 -13.85 29.64 -26.36
C LYS A 455 -13.85 28.18 -26.83
N VAL A 456 -15.03 27.60 -26.89
CA VAL A 456 -15.27 26.23 -27.37
C VAL A 456 -16.20 26.30 -28.59
N PRO A 457 -15.83 25.72 -29.75
CA PRO A 457 -16.70 25.70 -30.93
C PRO A 457 -18.01 24.95 -30.66
N PRO A 458 -19.15 25.34 -31.27
CA PRO A 458 -20.49 24.81 -30.93
C PRO A 458 -20.66 23.28 -31.04
N LEU A 459 -19.88 22.62 -31.89
CA LEU A 459 -19.97 21.16 -32.12
C LEU A 459 -18.99 20.35 -31.25
N VAL A 460 -18.14 21.01 -30.48
CA VAL A 460 -17.18 20.35 -29.59
C VAL A 460 -17.86 20.01 -28.27
N GLN A 461 -17.85 18.73 -27.91
CA GLN A 461 -18.25 18.28 -26.57
C GLN A 461 -17.00 18.09 -25.70
N VAL A 462 -16.91 18.85 -24.61
CA VAL A 462 -15.87 18.67 -23.60
C VAL A 462 -16.44 17.80 -22.47
N ARG A 463 -15.77 16.70 -22.17
CA ARG A 463 -16.09 15.83 -21.04
C ARG A 463 -14.84 15.65 -20.19
N ALA A 464 -14.98 15.71 -18.87
CA ALA A 464 -13.89 15.43 -17.95
C ALA A 464 -14.22 14.22 -17.08
N LEU A 465 -13.16 13.48 -16.76
CA LEU A 465 -13.16 12.56 -15.64
C LEU A 465 -12.39 13.24 -14.48
N THR A 466 -13.10 13.68 -13.44
CA THR A 466 -12.48 14.25 -12.24
C THR A 466 -12.22 13.16 -11.19
N GLN A 467 -11.33 13.44 -10.24
CA GLN A 467 -11.03 12.52 -9.13
C GLN A 467 -12.30 12.22 -8.29
N ASP A 468 -13.20 13.20 -8.17
CA ASP A 468 -14.42 13.13 -7.35
C ASP A 468 -15.56 12.30 -8.01
N ILE A 469 -15.38 11.77 -9.23
CA ILE A 469 -16.49 11.14 -9.98
C ILE A 469 -17.07 9.91 -9.32
N LEU A 470 -16.26 9.16 -8.56
CA LEU A 470 -16.75 8.01 -7.80
C LEU A 470 -17.77 8.42 -6.73
N GLU A 471 -17.69 9.63 -6.20
CA GLU A 471 -18.68 10.17 -5.25
C GLU A 471 -19.93 10.69 -5.96
N THR A 472 -19.78 11.31 -7.14
CA THR A 472 -20.91 11.91 -7.88
C THR A 472 -21.76 10.93 -8.67
N LEU A 473 -21.27 9.70 -8.92
CA LEU A 473 -22.04 8.66 -9.63
C LEU A 473 -23.22 8.10 -8.81
N HIS A 474 -23.32 8.45 -7.53
CA HIS A 474 -24.36 7.95 -6.63
C HIS A 474 -25.65 8.80 -6.62
N ASP A 475 -25.71 9.94 -7.31
CA ASP A 475 -26.80 10.93 -7.14
C ASP A 475 -27.68 11.19 -8.38
N GLU A 476 -27.64 10.33 -9.40
CA GLU A 476 -28.64 10.36 -10.49
C GLU A 476 -29.35 9.01 -10.62
N SER A 477 -30.40 8.83 -9.81
CA SER A 477 -31.49 7.86 -10.04
C SER A 477 -32.84 8.57 -10.02
#